data_AF-A0A2H0L0Z9-F1
#
_entry.id   AF-A0A2H0L0Z9-F1
#
_cell.length_a   1.000
_cell.length_b   1.000
_cell.length_c   1.000
_cell.angle_alpha   90.00
_cell.angle_beta   90.00
_cell.angle_gamma   90.00
#
_symmetry.space_group_name_H-M   'P 1'
#
loop_
_entity.id
_entity.type
_entity.pdbx_description
1 polymer ?
#
loop_
_entity_poly.entity_id
_entity_poly.type
_entity_poly.pdbx_seq_one_letter_code
_entity_poly.pdbx_strand_id
1 'polypeptide(L)'
;MWSRKFAALLPEVDKRQLFRKYGFYSIYEFAAKLAGMGRKTVEEVLRTYSKVEDRPLLKAQIEQFGWSKVRVITPLIETVEETKLVEMVKTLPRDALAECVHELKGVKPREFETITFKVDKKTALEFRKFQQQLEKKAKVKMPLGKVLAKLLTKIEPAPKISSVLGKSKKVTRYVPVQTKREAVAKHNGKCAYP
;
A
#
# COMPACT_ATOMS: atom_id res chain seq x y z
N MET A 1 -25.70 -15.43 18.33
CA MET A 1 -25.23 -16.77 17.90
C MET A 1 -25.66 -17.13 16.47
N TRP A 2 -26.72 -16.52 15.93
CA TRP A 2 -27.24 -16.79 14.57
C TRP A 2 -26.32 -16.34 13.41
N SER A 3 -25.56 -15.25 13.60
CA SER A 3 -24.67 -14.69 12.57
C SER A 3 -23.57 -15.63 12.09
N ARG A 4 -23.04 -16.51 12.95
CA ARG A 4 -22.02 -17.50 12.56
C ARG A 4 -22.58 -18.59 11.64
N LYS A 5 -23.79 -19.07 11.94
CA LYS A 5 -24.50 -20.04 11.11
C LYS A 5 -24.87 -19.42 9.76
N PHE A 6 -25.35 -18.18 9.78
CA PHE A 6 -25.64 -17.44 8.55
C PHE A 6 -24.39 -17.19 7.70
N ALA A 7 -23.24 -16.90 8.32
CA ALA A 7 -21.98 -16.74 7.59
C ALA A 7 -21.56 -18.00 6.82
N ALA A 8 -21.90 -19.20 7.31
CA ALA A 8 -21.66 -20.44 6.57
C ALA A 8 -22.59 -20.59 5.34
N LEU A 9 -23.77 -19.98 5.37
CA LEU A 9 -24.76 -20.01 4.29
C LEU A 9 -24.60 -18.88 3.28
N LEU A 10 -23.83 -17.83 3.60
CA LEU A 10 -23.55 -16.71 2.69
C LEU A 10 -23.13 -17.12 1.27
N PRO A 11 -22.21 -18.08 1.05
CA PRO A 11 -21.86 -18.49 -0.31
C PRO A 11 -23.04 -19.10 -1.08
N GLU A 12 -23.91 -19.86 -0.41
CA GLU A 12 -25.11 -20.43 -1.04
C GLU A 12 -26.16 -19.35 -1.33
N VAL A 13 -26.32 -18.40 -0.41
CA VAL A 13 -27.20 -17.23 -0.58
C VAL A 13 -26.77 -16.40 -1.78
N ASP A 14 -25.46 -16.21 -1.96
CA ASP A 14 -24.89 -15.47 -3.08
C ASP A 14 -25.05 -16.23 -4.40
N LYS A 15 -24.68 -17.52 -4.44
CA LYS A 15 -24.83 -18.37 -5.64
C LYS A 15 -26.26 -18.43 -6.14
N ARG A 16 -27.22 -18.56 -5.23
CA ARG A 16 -28.66 -18.65 -5.55
C ARG A 16 -29.35 -17.29 -5.67
N GLN A 17 -28.61 -16.20 -5.43
CA GLN A 17 -29.09 -14.82 -5.42
C GLN A 17 -30.39 -14.68 -4.60
N LEU A 18 -30.46 -15.35 -3.43
CA LEU A 18 -31.69 -15.38 -2.61
C LEU A 18 -32.13 -13.98 -2.20
N PHE A 19 -31.18 -13.08 -1.96
CA PHE A 19 -31.46 -11.69 -1.63
C PHE A 19 -32.33 -11.00 -2.68
N ARG A 20 -32.16 -11.31 -3.99
CA ARG A 20 -33.01 -10.76 -5.05
C ARG A 20 -34.44 -11.30 -4.98
N LYS A 21 -34.60 -12.59 -4.65
CA LYS A 21 -35.92 -13.23 -4.53
C LYS A 21 -36.74 -12.63 -3.39
N TYR A 22 -36.07 -12.19 -2.32
CA TYR A 22 -36.70 -11.52 -1.19
C TYR A 22 -36.79 -9.99 -1.35
N GLY A 23 -36.47 -9.44 -2.52
CA GLY A 23 -36.61 -8.01 -2.81
C GLY A 23 -35.51 -7.10 -2.24
N PHE A 24 -34.39 -7.66 -1.79
CA PHE A 24 -33.24 -6.87 -1.34
C PHE A 24 -32.35 -6.47 -2.51
N TYR A 25 -31.79 -5.26 -2.44
CA TYR A 25 -30.93 -4.73 -3.50
C TYR A 25 -29.55 -5.40 -3.52
N SER A 26 -29.04 -5.82 -2.35
CA SER A 26 -27.72 -6.43 -2.24
C SER A 26 -27.64 -7.51 -1.16
N ILE A 27 -26.68 -8.43 -1.31
CA ILE A 27 -26.37 -9.43 -0.28
C ILE A 27 -25.95 -8.79 1.04
N TYR A 28 -25.34 -7.61 1.01
CA TYR A 28 -24.93 -6.88 2.21
C TYR A 28 -26.13 -6.41 3.03
N GLU A 29 -27.13 -5.86 2.35
CA GLU A 29 -28.37 -5.43 3.01
C GLU A 29 -29.12 -6.63 3.58
N PHE A 30 -29.21 -7.71 2.80
CA PHE A 30 -29.80 -8.96 3.25
C PHE A 30 -29.11 -9.52 4.49
N ALA A 31 -27.77 -9.58 4.49
CA ALA A 31 -26.97 -10.06 5.61
C ALA A 31 -27.03 -9.13 6.83
N ALA A 32 -27.12 -7.82 6.62
CA ALA A 32 -27.29 -6.85 7.68
C ALA A 32 -28.68 -6.99 8.34
N LYS A 33 -29.74 -7.17 7.55
CA LYS A 33 -31.12 -7.28 8.03
C LYS A 33 -31.40 -8.61 8.73
N LEU A 34 -30.89 -9.72 8.20
CA LEU A 34 -31.06 -11.02 8.82
C LEU A 34 -30.07 -11.23 9.97
N ALA A 35 -28.78 -11.13 9.71
CA ALA A 35 -27.75 -11.56 10.65
C ALA A 35 -27.05 -10.43 11.40
N GLY A 36 -27.40 -9.17 11.14
CA GLY A 36 -26.70 -8.01 11.71
C GLY A 36 -25.24 -7.90 11.24
N MET A 37 -24.91 -8.48 10.09
CA MET A 37 -23.53 -8.52 9.60
C MET A 37 -23.14 -7.21 8.92
N GLY A 38 -21.98 -6.67 9.31
CA GLY A 38 -21.38 -5.52 8.65
C GLY A 38 -20.87 -5.86 7.25
N ARG A 39 -20.83 -4.87 6.36
CA ARG A 39 -20.37 -5.05 4.97
C ARG A 39 -18.98 -5.72 4.88
N LYS A 40 -18.04 -5.28 5.72
CA LYS A 40 -16.67 -5.82 5.76
C LYS A 40 -16.64 -7.31 6.10
N THR A 41 -17.46 -7.75 7.06
CA THR A 41 -17.46 -9.16 7.47
C THR A 41 -18.06 -10.04 6.38
N VAL A 42 -19.12 -9.58 5.70
CA VAL A 42 -19.71 -10.30 4.56
C VAL A 42 -18.69 -10.45 3.43
N GLU A 43 -18.00 -9.37 3.08
CA GLU A 43 -16.97 -9.39 2.04
C GLU A 43 -15.80 -10.32 2.39
N GLU A 44 -15.33 -10.29 3.65
CA GLU A 44 -14.29 -11.20 4.13
C GLU A 44 -14.71 -12.66 4.07
N VAL A 45 -15.96 -12.97 4.41
CA VAL A 45 -16.50 -14.33 4.35
C VAL A 45 -16.53 -14.81 2.90
N LEU A 46 -17.16 -14.04 2.00
CA LEU A 46 -17.28 -14.41 0.59
C LEU A 46 -15.90 -14.60 -0.06
N ARG A 47 -14.94 -13.70 0.24
CA ARG A 47 -13.56 -13.80 -0.24
C ARG A 47 -12.80 -15.01 0.30
N THR A 48 -13.10 -15.42 1.54
CA THR A 48 -12.48 -16.62 2.14
C THR A 48 -13.03 -17.86 1.47
N TYR A 49 -14.35 -17.94 1.26
CA TYR A 49 -14.97 -19.07 0.59
C TYR A 49 -14.50 -19.19 -0.86
N SER A 50 -14.48 -18.11 -1.64
CA SER A 50 -14.04 -18.15 -3.05
C SER A 50 -12.62 -18.69 -3.22
N LYS A 51 -11.72 -18.41 -2.27
CA LYS A 51 -10.34 -18.93 -2.29
C LYS A 51 -10.21 -20.39 -1.88
N VAL A 52 -11.23 -20.94 -1.24
CA VAL A 52 -11.28 -22.32 -0.75
C VAL A 52 -12.18 -23.19 -1.63
N GLU A 53 -12.87 -22.62 -2.63
CA GLU A 53 -13.77 -23.37 -3.52
C GLU A 53 -13.06 -24.52 -4.24
N ASP A 54 -11.82 -24.32 -4.68
CA ASP A 54 -11.03 -25.31 -5.40
C ASP A 54 -10.35 -26.35 -4.46
N ARG A 55 -10.56 -26.23 -3.15
CA ARG A 55 -9.79 -26.95 -2.11
C ARG A 55 -10.71 -27.66 -1.12
N PRO A 56 -11.07 -28.92 -1.41
CA PRO A 56 -12.11 -29.63 -0.65
C PRO A 56 -11.69 -29.96 0.79
N LEU A 57 -10.40 -30.14 1.09
CA LEU A 57 -9.95 -30.47 2.45
C LEU A 57 -10.12 -29.25 3.36
N LEU A 58 -9.75 -28.07 2.86
CA LEU A 58 -9.97 -26.81 3.60
C LEU A 58 -11.45 -26.49 3.77
N LYS A 59 -12.29 -26.81 2.78
CA LYS A 59 -13.75 -26.63 2.91
C LYS A 59 -14.33 -27.46 4.06
N ALA A 60 -13.89 -28.71 4.22
CA ALA A 60 -14.29 -29.54 5.37
C ALA A 60 -13.80 -28.95 6.71
N GLN A 61 -12.62 -28.31 6.72
CA GLN A 61 -12.14 -27.64 7.95
C GLN A 61 -12.97 -26.42 8.34
N ILE A 62 -13.60 -25.73 7.38
CA ILE A 62 -14.49 -24.59 7.68
C ILE A 62 -15.73 -25.05 8.46
N GLU A 63 -16.28 -26.21 8.14
CA GLU A 63 -17.44 -26.78 8.84
C GLU A 63 -17.10 -27.17 10.28
N GLN A 64 -15.89 -27.69 10.51
CA GLN A 64 -15.44 -28.14 11.83
C GLN A 64 -14.95 -27.00 12.73
N PHE A 65 -14.05 -26.15 12.24
CA PHE A 65 -13.35 -25.13 13.04
C PHE A 65 -13.86 -23.70 12.82
N GLY A 66 -14.72 -23.50 11.82
CA GLY A 66 -15.26 -22.20 11.46
C GLY A 66 -14.39 -21.40 10.50
N TRP A 67 -15.04 -20.57 9.69
CA TRP A 67 -14.42 -19.74 8.65
C TRP A 67 -13.36 -18.77 9.19
N SER A 68 -13.50 -18.29 10.44
CA SER A 68 -12.61 -17.29 11.02
C SER A 68 -11.18 -17.80 11.22
N LYS A 69 -11.01 -19.12 11.42
CA LYS A 69 -9.70 -19.76 11.55
C LYS A 69 -9.05 -19.97 10.19
N VAL A 70 -9.80 -20.50 9.23
CA VAL A 70 -9.35 -20.72 7.84
C VAL A 70 -9.00 -19.40 7.13
N ARG A 71 -9.71 -18.32 7.47
CA ARG A 71 -9.40 -16.95 7.02
C ARG A 71 -7.94 -16.56 7.26
N VAL A 72 -7.37 -16.94 8.40
CA VAL A 72 -6.00 -16.54 8.78
C VAL A 72 -4.98 -17.10 7.79
N ILE A 73 -5.24 -18.32 7.31
CA ILE A 73 -4.37 -19.08 6.41
C ILE A 73 -4.62 -18.76 4.94
N THR A 74 -5.75 -18.13 4.63
CA THR A 74 -6.13 -17.71 3.27
C THR A 74 -5.02 -17.06 2.43
N PRO A 75 -4.11 -16.28 3.02
CA PRO A 75 -2.99 -15.73 2.27
C PRO A 75 -1.86 -16.70 1.91
N LEU A 76 -1.75 -17.83 2.61
CA LEU A 76 -0.75 -18.89 2.35
C LEU A 76 -1.27 -19.97 1.40
N ILE A 77 -2.53 -19.86 0.96
CA ILE A 77 -3.16 -20.83 0.05
C ILE A 77 -2.30 -21.03 -1.20
N GLU A 78 -1.81 -19.95 -1.80
CA GLU A 78 -0.99 -20.03 -3.02
C GLU A 78 0.44 -20.54 -2.77
N THR A 79 0.96 -20.40 -1.55
CA THR A 79 2.38 -20.68 -1.23
C THR A 79 2.62 -22.02 -0.57
N VAL A 80 1.63 -22.58 0.13
CA VAL A 80 1.77 -23.80 0.93
C VAL A 80 0.79 -24.88 0.48
N GLU A 81 1.25 -26.13 0.51
CA GLU A 81 0.45 -27.32 0.25
C GLU A 81 -0.77 -27.42 1.18
N GLU A 82 -1.88 -27.91 0.64
CA GLU A 82 -3.17 -27.96 1.36
C GLU A 82 -3.12 -28.81 2.63
N THR A 83 -2.38 -29.92 2.62
CA THR A 83 -2.25 -30.85 3.75
C THR A 83 -1.60 -30.19 4.96
N LYS A 84 -0.47 -29.50 4.76
CA LYS A 84 0.24 -28.74 5.80
C LYS A 84 -0.65 -27.64 6.39
N LEU A 85 -1.43 -26.96 5.55
CA LEU A 85 -2.37 -25.94 6.00
C LEU A 85 -3.47 -26.54 6.88
N VAL A 86 -4.02 -27.69 6.50
CA VAL A 86 -5.02 -28.41 7.29
C VAL A 86 -4.45 -28.88 8.63
N GLU A 87 -3.21 -29.37 8.65
CA GLU A 87 -2.51 -29.74 9.89
C GLU A 87 -2.34 -28.55 10.81
N MET A 88 -1.88 -27.40 10.29
CA MET A 88 -1.78 -26.16 11.07
C MET A 88 -3.14 -25.73 11.64
N VAL A 89 -4.23 -25.84 10.85
CA VAL A 89 -5.60 -25.54 11.34
C VAL A 89 -5.98 -26.45 12.51
N LYS A 90 -5.58 -27.72 12.50
CA LYS A 90 -5.93 -28.66 13.57
C LYS A 90 -5.10 -28.45 14.83
N THR A 91 -3.80 -28.18 14.68
CA THR A 91 -2.85 -28.14 15.80
C THR A 91 -2.83 -26.79 16.53
N LEU A 92 -2.88 -25.68 15.79
CA LEU A 92 -2.58 -24.36 16.35
C LEU A 92 -3.86 -23.57 16.71
N PRO A 93 -3.84 -22.76 17.78
CA PRO A 93 -4.88 -21.77 18.03
C PRO A 93 -4.84 -20.66 16.98
N ARG A 94 -5.92 -19.88 16.86
CA ARG A 94 -6.07 -18.84 15.84
C ARG A 94 -4.96 -17.78 15.89
N ASP A 95 -4.53 -17.39 17.08
CA ASP A 95 -3.54 -16.33 17.27
C ASP A 95 -2.13 -16.81 16.87
N ALA A 96 -1.75 -18.02 17.28
CA ALA A 96 -0.51 -18.65 16.83
C ALA A 96 -0.48 -18.85 15.30
N LEU A 97 -1.62 -19.20 14.69
CA LEU A 97 -1.73 -19.25 13.22
C LEU A 97 -1.47 -17.89 12.57
N ALA A 98 -1.92 -16.80 13.19
CA ALA A 98 -1.71 -15.47 12.65
C ALA A 98 -0.22 -15.08 12.69
N GLU A 99 0.48 -15.46 13.75
CA GLU A 99 1.92 -15.29 13.89
C GLU A 99 2.69 -16.13 12.86
N CYS A 100 2.40 -17.43 12.74
CA CYS A 100 3.04 -18.29 11.74
C CYS A 100 2.82 -17.76 10.31
N VAL A 101 1.61 -17.28 10.00
CA VAL A 101 1.31 -16.66 8.69
C VAL A 101 2.11 -15.38 8.48
N HIS A 102 2.32 -14.59 9.54
CA HIS A 102 3.10 -13.36 9.47
C HIS A 102 4.58 -13.67 9.18
N GLU A 103 5.15 -14.66 9.88
CA GLU A 103 6.53 -15.13 9.67
C GLU A 103 6.73 -15.67 8.25
N LEU A 104 5.84 -16.57 7.80
CA LEU A 104 5.95 -17.22 6.49
C LEU A 104 5.76 -16.24 5.32
N LYS A 105 5.01 -15.16 5.51
CA LYS A 105 4.90 -14.10 4.50
C LYS A 105 6.15 -13.24 4.37
N GLY A 106 7.07 -13.30 5.33
CA GLY A 106 8.27 -12.45 5.34
C GLY A 106 7.95 -10.95 5.38
N VAL A 107 6.75 -10.55 5.82
CA VAL A 107 6.45 -9.13 6.06
C VAL A 107 7.21 -8.76 7.31
N LYS A 108 8.39 -8.17 7.14
CA LYS A 108 9.15 -7.64 8.26
C LYS A 108 8.26 -6.68 9.04
N PRO A 109 8.14 -6.82 10.37
CA PRO A 109 7.45 -5.83 11.17
C PRO A 109 8.05 -4.46 10.84
N ARG A 110 7.21 -3.44 10.67
CA ARG A 110 7.72 -2.07 10.52
C ARG A 110 8.46 -1.75 11.81
N GLU A 111 9.77 -1.65 11.73
CA GLU A 111 10.60 -1.23 12.85
C GLU A 111 10.23 0.23 13.15
N PHE A 112 9.68 0.47 14.34
CA PHE A 112 9.33 1.80 14.80
C PHE A 112 10.42 2.27 15.76
N GLU A 113 11.19 3.27 15.35
CA GLU A 113 12.14 3.94 16.23
C GLU A 113 11.43 5.07 16.99
N THR A 114 11.58 5.08 18.33
CA THR A 114 11.06 6.16 19.16
C THR A 114 12.10 7.26 19.28
N ILE A 115 11.87 8.38 18.59
CA ILE A 115 12.73 9.57 18.68
C ILE A 115 12.11 10.54 19.69
N THR A 116 12.80 10.79 20.80
CA THR A 116 12.42 11.85 21.75
C THR A 116 13.29 13.09 21.52
N PHE A 117 12.67 14.25 21.39
CA PHE A 117 13.39 15.52 21.26
C PHE A 117 12.69 16.61 22.04
N LYS A 118 13.48 17.45 22.72
CA LYS A 118 12.99 18.64 23.40
C LYS A 118 12.98 19.79 22.41
N VAL A 119 11.88 20.52 22.36
CA VAL A 119 11.66 21.63 21.45
C VAL A 119 11.35 22.87 22.26
N ASP A 120 11.99 23.98 21.93
CA ASP A 120 11.69 25.27 22.54
C ASP A 120 10.23 25.68 22.29
N LYS A 121 9.69 26.49 23.20
CA LYS A 121 8.28 26.92 23.13
C LYS A 121 7.95 27.65 21.82
N LYS A 122 8.91 28.42 21.27
CA LYS A 122 8.76 29.16 20.01
C LYS A 122 8.68 28.21 18.80
N THR A 123 9.63 27.27 18.69
CA THR A 123 9.68 26.30 17.59
C THR A 123 8.49 25.33 17.65
N ALA A 124 8.01 24.97 18.84
CA ALA A 124 6.79 24.17 19.00
C ALA A 124 5.54 24.89 18.46
N LEU A 125 5.43 26.21 18.66
CA LEU A 125 4.31 27.01 18.12
C LEU A 125 4.37 27.11 16.59
N GLU A 126 5.55 27.30 16.02
CA GLU A 126 5.74 27.33 14.57
C GLU A 126 5.39 25.98 13.92
N PHE A 127 5.79 24.88 14.54
CA PHE A 127 5.41 23.54 14.11
C PHE A 127 3.90 23.33 14.10
N ARG A 128 3.19 23.80 15.13
CA ARG A 128 1.72 23.74 15.18
C ARG A 128 1.08 24.57 14.07
N LYS A 129 1.56 25.79 13.82
CA LYS A 129 1.08 26.62 12.71
C LYS A 129 1.30 25.94 11.37
N PHE A 130 2.46 25.32 11.17
CA PHE A 130 2.79 24.58 9.96
C PHE A 130 1.87 23.37 9.74
N GLN A 131 1.61 22.58 10.79
CA GLN A 131 0.64 21.48 10.74
C GLN A 131 -0.75 21.98 10.33
N GLN A 132 -1.25 23.05 10.96
CA GLN A 132 -2.56 23.63 10.62
C GLN A 132 -2.63 24.11 9.16
N GLN A 133 -1.56 24.70 8.62
CA GLN A 133 -1.51 25.09 7.21
C GLN A 133 -1.61 23.88 6.28
N LEU A 134 -0.92 22.79 6.61
CA LEU A 134 -1.00 21.55 5.83
C LEU A 134 -2.39 20.92 5.91
N GLU A 135 -3.02 20.93 7.08
CA GLU A 135 -4.38 20.42 7.27
C GLU A 135 -5.41 21.23 6.49
N LYS A 136 -5.31 22.57 6.49
CA LYS A 136 -6.17 23.44 5.67
C LYS A 136 -6.03 23.14 4.17
N LYS A 137 -4.80 22.95 3.69
CA LYS A 137 -4.54 22.62 2.27
C LYS A 137 -5.04 21.21 1.91
N ALA A 138 -4.87 20.24 2.81
CA ALA A 138 -5.23 18.86 2.57
C ALA A 138 -6.70 18.53 2.90
N LYS A 139 -7.42 19.43 3.60
CA LYS A 139 -8.77 19.21 4.16
C LYS A 139 -8.89 17.93 5.02
N VAL A 140 -7.78 17.43 5.54
CA VAL A 140 -7.69 16.19 6.34
C VAL A 140 -6.72 16.42 7.48
N LYS A 141 -7.06 15.91 8.67
CA LYS A 141 -6.18 15.92 9.86
C LYS A 141 -4.90 15.16 9.56
N MET A 142 -3.74 15.78 9.80
CA MET A 142 -2.45 15.22 9.39
C MET A 142 -1.67 14.67 10.59
N PRO A 143 -1.27 13.38 10.58
CA PRO A 143 -0.39 12.84 11.61
C PRO A 143 1.04 13.37 11.45
N LEU A 144 1.75 13.50 12.58
CA LEU A 144 3.10 14.08 12.68
C LEU A 144 4.10 13.43 11.70
N GLY A 145 4.08 12.10 11.54
CA GLY A 145 4.96 11.40 10.60
C GLY A 145 4.82 11.88 9.15
N LYS A 146 3.59 12.23 8.71
CA LYS A 146 3.38 12.79 7.36
C LYS A 146 3.79 14.25 7.25
N VAL A 147 3.71 15.01 8.36
CA VAL A 147 4.21 16.39 8.43
C VAL A 147 5.74 16.40 8.30
N LEU A 148 6.41 15.52 9.04
CA LEU A 148 7.87 15.34 8.96
C LEU A 148 8.31 14.88 7.58
N ALA A 149 7.62 13.91 6.96
CA ALA A 149 7.91 13.50 5.59
C ALA A 149 7.86 14.68 4.60
N LYS A 150 6.87 15.58 4.73
CA LYS A 150 6.79 16.80 3.89
C LYS A 150 7.90 17.81 4.18
N LEU A 151 8.42 17.85 5.39
CA LEU A 151 9.60 18.68 5.72
C LEU A 151 10.85 18.06 5.10
N LEU A 152 11.03 16.75 5.19
CA LEU A 152 12.14 16.03 4.56
C LEU A 152 12.15 16.20 3.04
N THR A 153 10.99 16.20 2.38
CA THR A 153 10.91 16.46 0.92
C THR A 153 11.33 17.89 0.53
N LYS A 154 11.31 18.84 1.46
CA LYS A 154 11.83 20.20 1.22
C LYS A 154 13.34 20.31 1.45
N ILE A 155 13.95 19.26 2.01
CA ILE A 155 15.36 19.22 2.42
C ILE A 155 16.24 18.51 1.36
N GLU A 156 15.68 17.86 0.33
CA GLU A 156 16.50 17.08 -0.60
C GLU A 156 17.27 17.91 -1.65
N PRO A 157 18.50 17.51 -2.04
CA PRO A 157 19.59 16.90 -1.27
C PRO A 157 20.78 17.88 -1.13
N ALA A 158 21.76 17.58 -0.27
CA ALA A 158 23.10 18.18 -0.40
C ALA A 158 23.53 18.09 -1.88
N PRO A 159 24.16 19.14 -2.46
CA PRO A 159 24.59 19.06 -3.84
C PRO A 159 25.45 17.80 -3.96
N LYS A 160 24.99 16.82 -4.75
CA LYS A 160 25.89 15.82 -5.28
C LYS A 160 27.01 16.63 -5.89
N ILE A 161 28.23 16.52 -5.37
CA ILE A 161 29.42 17.02 -6.03
C ILE A 161 29.38 16.31 -7.38
N SER A 162 28.80 16.97 -8.38
CA SER A 162 28.76 16.45 -9.73
C SER A 162 30.22 16.34 -10.11
N SER A 163 30.68 15.10 -10.25
CA SER A 163 31.95 14.82 -10.87
C SER A 163 32.04 15.70 -12.11
N VAL A 164 33.06 16.55 -12.12
CA VAL A 164 33.39 17.43 -13.23
C VAL A 164 33.70 16.53 -14.43
N LEU A 165 32.69 16.18 -15.22
CA LEU A 165 32.88 15.73 -16.59
C LEU A 165 31.91 16.52 -17.46
N GLY A 166 32.51 17.44 -18.22
CA GLY A 166 31.84 18.56 -18.87
C GLY A 166 30.83 18.15 -19.92
N LYS A 167 29.66 18.78 -19.85
CA LYS A 167 28.85 19.04 -21.03
C LYS A 167 29.16 20.45 -21.49
N SER A 168 29.93 20.59 -22.57
CA SER A 168 30.19 21.89 -23.19
C SER A 168 28.87 22.52 -23.60
N LYS A 169 28.54 23.68 -22.99
CA LYS A 169 27.45 24.52 -23.48
C LYS A 169 27.84 24.99 -24.87
N LYS A 170 27.16 24.53 -25.92
CA LYS A 170 27.32 25.12 -27.26
C LYS A 170 26.84 26.56 -27.20
N VAL A 171 27.78 27.49 -27.13
CA VAL A 171 27.50 28.93 -27.27
C VAL A 171 27.17 29.18 -28.73
N THR A 172 25.88 29.12 -29.08
CA THR A 172 25.39 29.51 -30.40
C THR A 172 25.15 31.01 -30.42
N ARG A 173 26.22 31.80 -30.56
CA ARG A 173 26.07 33.20 -31.01
C ARG A 173 26.20 33.22 -32.53
N TYR A 174 25.22 33.82 -33.19
CA TYR A 174 25.24 34.02 -34.64
C TYR A 174 26.39 34.96 -35.02
N VAL A 175 27.26 34.52 -35.93
CA VAL A 175 28.34 35.34 -36.50
C VAL A 175 27.91 35.76 -37.91
N PRO A 176 27.79 37.06 -38.20
CA PRO A 176 27.48 37.53 -39.55
C PRO A 176 28.48 37.03 -40.59
N VAL A 177 27.97 36.70 -41.78
CA VAL A 177 28.76 36.04 -42.83
C VAL A 177 29.96 36.88 -43.29
N GLN A 178 29.83 38.21 -43.29
CA GLN A 178 30.90 39.14 -43.66
C GLN A 178 32.10 39.01 -42.72
N THR A 179 31.86 39.02 -41.41
CA THR A 179 32.90 38.88 -40.38
C THR A 179 33.60 37.51 -40.48
N LYS A 180 32.85 36.46 -40.82
CA LYS A 180 33.42 35.13 -41.08
C LYS A 180 34.34 35.11 -42.31
N ARG A 181 33.94 35.77 -43.40
CA ARG A 181 34.73 35.82 -44.65
C ARG A 181 36.03 36.62 -44.46
N GLU A 182 35.96 37.74 -43.76
CA GLU A 182 37.14 38.56 -43.45
C GLU A 182 38.15 37.81 -42.58
N ALA A 183 37.69 37.09 -41.56
CA ALA A 183 38.56 36.28 -40.72
C ALA A 183 39.24 35.14 -41.49
N VAL A 184 38.50 34.46 -42.39
CA VAL A 184 39.06 33.39 -43.23
C VAL A 184 40.08 33.94 -44.23
N ALA A 185 39.83 35.11 -44.81
CA ALA A 185 40.76 35.77 -45.74
C ALA A 185 42.04 36.22 -45.04
N LYS A 186 41.94 36.75 -43.81
CA LYS A 186 43.11 37.21 -43.04
C LYS A 186 44.00 36.06 -42.55
N HIS A 187 43.42 34.90 -42.25
CA HIS A 187 44.17 33.76 -41.69
C HIS A 187 44.28 32.56 -42.65
N ASN A 188 44.01 32.76 -43.95
CA ASN A 188 44.06 31.71 -44.99
C ASN A 188 43.36 30.40 -44.57
N GLY A 189 42.19 30.54 -43.93
CA GLY A 189 41.39 29.40 -43.45
C GLY A 189 42.00 28.60 -42.29
N LYS A 190 43.15 29.00 -41.74
CA LYS A 190 43.74 28.38 -40.55
C LYS A 190 43.28 29.10 -39.29
N CYS A 191 42.93 28.34 -38.26
CA CYS A 191 42.59 28.89 -36.96
C CYS A 191 43.87 29.48 -36.34
N ALA A 192 43.94 30.81 -36.23
CA ALA A 192 45.01 31.47 -35.48
C ALA A 192 44.66 31.44 -33.99
N TYR A 193 45.04 30.35 -33.33
CA TYR A 193 45.11 30.28 -31.88
C TYR A 193 46.60 30.42 -31.50
N PRO A 194 47.01 31.34 -30.63
CA PRO A 194 48.38 31.39 -30.12
C PRO A 194 48.70 30.17 -29.24
#